data_AF-A0A7R9FHP3-F1
#
_entry.id   AF-A0A7R9FHP3-F1
#
_cell.length_a   1.000
_cell.length_b   1.000
_cell.length_c   1.000
_cell.angle_alpha   90.00
_cell.angle_beta   90.00
_cell.angle_gamma   90.00
#
_symmetry.space_group_name_H-M   'P 1'
#
loop_
_entity.id
_entity.type
_entity.pdbx_description
1 polymer ?
#
loop_
_entity_poly.entity_id
_entity_poly.type
_entity_poly.pdbx_seq_one_letter_code
_entity_poly.pdbx_strand_id
1 'polypeptide(L)'
;MHSLILSGLHQDQEPVKTADEVIREIDDMMQVQLKTLSLSQLNELYLELEVLIREFSETLIAELALRDELEYEKELKNTFISLLLAVQNKRRQYHVERKRSNRGSNALRTPNGLDPKYLTTVIPYHLGSGPPDNQALQVLIKILKAINEDSPTVPTLLTDYILKVLCPT
;
A
#
# COMPACT_ATOMS: atom_id res chain seq x y z
N MET A 1 -0.94 33.69 26.85
CA MET A 1 -1.47 33.28 25.53
C MET A 1 -1.42 31.76 25.29
N HIS A 2 -0.58 30.98 25.98
CA HIS A 2 -0.58 29.50 25.87
C HIS A 2 -1.44 28.77 26.93
N SER A 3 -2.00 29.46 27.93
CA SER A 3 -2.81 28.82 28.99
C SER A 3 -4.31 28.73 28.66
N LEU A 4 -4.79 29.37 27.59
CA LEU A 4 -6.21 29.39 27.21
C LEU A 4 -6.61 28.28 26.23
N ILE A 5 -5.64 27.55 25.66
CA ILE A 5 -5.91 26.45 24.71
C ILE A 5 -6.15 25.12 25.44
N LEU A 6 -5.62 24.96 26.66
CA LEU A 6 -5.78 23.70 27.42
C LEU A 6 -7.07 23.64 28.26
N SER A 7 -7.77 24.76 28.46
CA SER A 7 -9.03 24.80 29.23
C SER A 7 -10.27 24.46 28.40
N GLY A 8 -10.14 24.28 27.08
CA GLY A 8 -11.26 24.01 26.16
C GLY A 8 -11.48 22.53 25.79
N LEU A 9 -10.66 21.60 26.29
CA LEU A 9 -10.72 20.17 25.91
C LEU A 9 -11.35 19.26 26.97
N HIS A 10 -11.92 19.81 28.05
CA HIS A 10 -12.63 19.05 29.07
C HIS A 10 -14.11 19.46 29.16
N GLN A 11 -14.75 19.76 28.03
CA GLN A 11 -16.21 19.75 27.96
C GLN A 11 -16.66 18.30 27.90
N ASP A 12 -17.15 17.77 29.03
CA ASP A 12 -18.14 16.71 29.19
C ASP A 12 -18.35 15.80 27.97
N GLN A 13 -17.28 15.14 27.50
CA GLN A 13 -17.44 13.99 26.64
C GLN A 13 -17.87 12.86 27.56
N GLU A 14 -19.16 12.50 27.50
CA GLU A 14 -19.59 11.22 28.05
C GLU A 14 -18.62 10.13 27.57
N PRO A 15 -18.17 9.25 28.48
CA PRO A 15 -17.24 8.19 28.11
C PRO A 15 -17.84 7.40 26.95
N VAL A 16 -17.07 7.25 25.86
CA VAL A 16 -17.49 6.49 24.69
C VAL A 16 -17.81 5.08 25.16
N LYS A 17 -19.08 4.69 25.03
CA LYS A 17 -19.55 3.36 25.42
C LYS A 17 -18.70 2.28 24.77
N THR A 18 -18.35 1.27 25.55
CA THR A 18 -17.64 0.10 25.05
C THR A 18 -18.57 -0.75 24.18
N ALA A 19 -18.01 -1.56 23.27
CA ALA A 19 -18.80 -2.48 22.45
C ALA A 19 -19.66 -3.42 23.32
N ASP A 20 -19.13 -3.89 24.44
CA ASP A 20 -19.83 -4.78 25.38
C ASP A 20 -20.99 -4.08 26.12
N GLU A 21 -20.93 -2.77 26.33
CA GLU A 21 -22.03 -1.99 26.91
C GLU A 21 -23.13 -1.77 25.88
N VAL A 22 -22.75 -1.45 24.63
CA VAL A 22 -23.72 -1.28 23.53
C VAL A 22 -24.43 -2.59 23.25
N ILE A 23 -23.72 -3.73 23.23
CA ILE A 23 -24.31 -5.06 23.03
C ILE A 23 -25.30 -5.40 24.15
N ARG A 24 -24.98 -5.08 25.41
CA ARG A 24 -25.89 -5.32 26.54
C ARG A 24 -27.17 -4.49 26.47
N GLU A 25 -27.06 -3.20 26.13
CA GLU A 25 -28.24 -2.34 25.95
C GLU A 25 -29.15 -2.85 24.82
N ILE A 26 -28.57 -3.32 23.72
CA ILE A 26 -29.32 -3.92 22.61
C ILE A 26 -30.03 -5.20 23.06
N ASP A 27 -29.35 -6.09 23.80
CA ASP A 27 -29.92 -7.36 24.27
C ASP A 27 -31.10 -7.12 25.24
N ASP A 28 -30.96 -6.18 26.17
CA ASP A 28 -32.02 -5.79 27.10
C ASP A 28 -33.25 -5.20 26.37
N MET A 29 -33.04 -4.34 25.37
CA MET A 29 -34.12 -3.77 24.55
C MET A 29 -34.82 -4.83 23.69
N MET A 30 -34.06 -5.74 23.08
CA MET A 30 -34.58 -6.82 22.24
C MET A 30 -35.38 -7.84 23.06
N GLN A 31 -34.91 -8.20 24.26
CA GLN A 31 -35.60 -9.18 25.12
C GLN A 31 -37.03 -8.79 25.45
N VAL A 32 -37.29 -7.50 25.71
CA VAL A 32 -38.63 -7.01 26.08
C VAL A 32 -39.57 -7.10 24.87
N GLN A 33 -39.09 -6.76 23.68
CA GLN A 33 -39.89 -6.76 22.46
C GLN A 33 -40.18 -8.19 21.96
N LEU A 34 -39.21 -9.10 22.03
CA LEU A 34 -39.39 -10.48 21.56
C LEU A 34 -40.43 -11.25 22.38
N LYS A 35 -40.54 -10.95 23.70
CA LYS A 35 -41.50 -11.59 24.61
C LYS A 35 -42.96 -11.23 24.36
N THR A 36 -43.24 -10.14 23.63
CA THR A 36 -44.60 -9.70 23.32
C THR A 36 -45.13 -10.25 21.99
N LEU A 37 -44.26 -10.86 21.18
CA LEU A 37 -44.60 -11.41 19.87
C LEU A 37 -45.27 -12.79 19.98
N SER A 38 -46.20 -13.06 19.05
CA SER A 38 -46.73 -14.41 18.86
C SER A 38 -45.70 -15.33 18.20
N LEU A 39 -45.91 -16.64 18.30
CA LEU A 39 -45.03 -17.64 17.69
C LEU A 39 -44.87 -17.45 16.17
N SER A 40 -45.93 -17.04 15.47
CA SER A 40 -45.86 -16.77 14.02
C SER A 40 -44.96 -15.59 13.70
N GLN A 41 -45.15 -14.47 14.43
CA GLN A 41 -44.34 -13.26 14.24
C GLN A 41 -42.87 -13.49 14.62
N LEU A 42 -42.61 -14.31 15.64
CA LEU A 42 -41.26 -14.66 16.03
C LEU A 42 -40.56 -15.52 14.95
N ASN A 43 -41.28 -16.46 14.33
CA ASN A 43 -40.75 -17.24 13.22
C ASN A 43 -40.49 -16.39 11.96
N GLU A 44 -41.38 -15.45 11.64
CA GLU A 44 -41.16 -14.49 10.54
C GLU A 44 -39.91 -13.65 10.79
N LEU A 45 -39.79 -13.06 11.99
CA LEU A 45 -38.61 -12.29 12.38
C LEU A 45 -37.33 -13.13 12.37
N TYR A 46 -37.41 -14.39 12.81
CA TYR A 46 -36.28 -15.31 12.77
C TYR A 46 -35.81 -15.55 11.33
N LEU A 47 -36.73 -15.81 10.40
CA LEU A 47 -36.40 -16.02 8.98
C LEU A 47 -35.84 -14.74 8.33
N GLU A 48 -36.41 -13.58 8.65
CA GLU A 48 -35.89 -12.29 8.19
C GLU A 48 -34.45 -12.06 8.68
N LEU A 49 -34.20 -12.35 9.97
CA LEU A 49 -32.87 -12.24 10.55
C LEU A 49 -31.88 -13.22 9.91
N GLU A 50 -32.29 -14.46 9.62
CA GLU A 50 -31.43 -15.42 8.90
C GLU A 50 -31.03 -14.90 7.51
N VAL A 51 -31.97 -14.31 6.77
CA VAL A 51 -31.69 -13.71 5.45
C VAL A 51 -30.72 -12.54 5.58
N LEU A 52 -30.99 -11.63 6.52
CA LEU A 52 -30.19 -10.43 6.74
C LEU A 52 -28.77 -10.75 7.23
N ILE A 53 -28.62 -11.74 8.12
CA ILE A 53 -27.31 -12.26 8.54
C ILE A 53 -26.54 -12.79 7.33
N ARG A 54 -27.20 -13.55 6.44
CA ARG A 54 -26.56 -14.07 5.23
C ARG A 54 -26.10 -12.94 4.31
N GLU A 55 -26.95 -11.97 4.01
CA GLU A 55 -26.63 -10.83 3.14
C GLU A 55 -25.47 -9.97 3.68
N PHE A 56 -25.47 -9.69 4.99
CA PHE A 56 -24.37 -8.97 5.63
C PHE A 56 -23.09 -9.79 5.65
N SER A 57 -23.16 -11.11 5.87
CA SER A 57 -21.99 -11.97 5.81
C SER A 57 -21.37 -11.99 4.40
N GLU A 58 -22.20 -12.08 3.36
CA GLU A 58 -21.76 -12.01 1.97
C GLU A 58 -21.10 -10.66 1.64
N THR A 59 -21.73 -9.57 2.06
CA THR A 59 -21.19 -8.21 1.90
C THR A 59 -19.85 -8.06 2.62
N LEU A 60 -19.74 -8.52 3.87
CA LEU A 60 -18.51 -8.47 4.65
C LEU A 60 -17.37 -9.22 3.96
N ILE A 61 -17.63 -10.42 3.43
CA ILE A 61 -16.64 -11.21 2.70
C ILE A 61 -16.14 -10.44 1.46
N ALA A 62 -17.06 -9.85 0.69
CA ALA A 62 -16.71 -9.07 -0.50
C ALA A 62 -15.85 -7.84 -0.14
N GLU A 63 -16.22 -7.10 0.90
CA GLU A 63 -15.46 -5.93 1.38
C GLU A 63 -14.09 -6.31 1.92
N LEU A 64 -13.96 -7.44 2.63
CA LEU A 64 -12.67 -7.94 3.09
C LEU A 64 -11.75 -8.31 1.93
N ALA A 65 -12.28 -8.98 0.91
CA ALA A 65 -11.51 -9.31 -0.30
C ALA A 65 -11.07 -8.04 -1.06
N LEU A 66 -11.96 -7.05 -1.19
CA LEU A 66 -11.63 -5.76 -1.81
C LEU A 66 -10.55 -5.02 -1.00
N ARG A 67 -10.65 -5.03 0.32
CA ARG A 67 -9.63 -4.43 1.20
C ARG A 67 -8.26 -5.05 0.98
N ASP A 68 -8.18 -6.38 0.90
CA ASP A 68 -6.92 -7.09 0.69
C ASP A 68 -6.30 -6.77 -0.69
N GLU A 69 -7.13 -6.65 -1.74
CA GLU A 69 -6.68 -6.22 -3.07
C GLU A 69 -6.13 -4.78 -3.04
N LEU A 70 -6.83 -3.85 -2.37
CA LEU A 70 -6.39 -2.47 -2.23
C LEU A 70 -5.11 -2.35 -1.39
N GLU A 71 -4.97 -3.16 -0.34
CA GLU A 71 -3.75 -3.23 0.46
C GLU A 71 -2.58 -3.75 -0.36
N TYR A 72 -2.80 -4.77 -1.20
CA TYR A 72 -1.81 -5.26 -2.15
C TYR A 72 -1.36 -4.17 -3.13
N GLU A 73 -2.28 -3.44 -3.76
CA GLU A 73 -1.93 -2.34 -4.67
C GLU A 73 -1.13 -1.24 -3.98
N LYS A 74 -1.53 -0.87 -2.76
CA LYS A 74 -0.86 0.15 -1.96
C LYS A 74 0.56 -0.28 -1.64
N GLU A 75 0.77 -1.52 -1.23
CA GLU A 75 2.10 -2.05 -0.92
C GLU A 75 2.99 -2.13 -2.17
N LEU A 76 2.42 -2.48 -3.32
CA LEU A 76 3.12 -2.47 -4.60
C LEU A 76 3.59 -1.04 -4.96
N LYS A 77 2.70 -0.04 -4.85
CA LYS A 77 3.02 1.38 -5.09
C LYS A 77 4.08 1.89 -4.10
N ASN A 78 3.97 1.57 -2.83
CA ASN A 78 4.95 1.93 -1.80
C ASN A 78 6.33 1.31 -2.05
N THR A 79 6.37 0.04 -2.44
CA THR A 79 7.59 -0.66 -2.81
C THR A 79 8.27 0.01 -4.02
N PHE A 80 7.49 0.33 -5.05
CA PHE A 80 7.99 1.05 -6.22
C PHE A 80 8.59 2.41 -5.86
N ILE A 81 7.85 3.23 -5.10
CA ILE A 81 8.32 4.57 -4.68
C ILE A 81 9.62 4.45 -3.88
N SER A 82 9.68 3.52 -2.93
CA SER A 82 10.86 3.32 -2.07
C SER A 82 12.10 2.93 -2.87
N LEU A 83 11.96 2.00 -3.82
CA LEU A 83 13.05 1.59 -4.71
C LEU A 83 13.47 2.69 -5.67
N LEU A 84 12.51 3.43 -6.23
CA LEU A 84 12.79 4.54 -7.13
C LEU A 84 13.62 5.60 -6.41
N LEU A 85 13.22 5.98 -5.21
CA LEU A 85 13.96 6.93 -4.36
C LEU A 85 15.35 6.39 -4.00
N ALA A 86 15.47 5.10 -3.69
CA ALA A 86 16.76 4.47 -3.39
C ALA A 86 17.73 4.56 -4.58
N VAL A 87 17.28 4.17 -5.79
CA VAL A 87 18.09 4.25 -7.02
C VAL A 87 18.46 5.69 -7.33
N GLN A 88 17.53 6.64 -7.21
CA GLN A 88 17.80 8.06 -7.42
C GLN A 88 18.83 8.62 -6.43
N ASN A 89 18.73 8.25 -5.14
CA ASN A 89 19.68 8.65 -4.12
C ASN A 89 21.07 8.06 -4.37
N LYS A 90 21.16 6.78 -4.74
CA LYS A 90 22.41 6.10 -5.08
C LYS A 90 23.09 6.73 -6.30
N ARG A 91 22.32 7.08 -7.34
CA ARG A 91 22.79 7.84 -8.51
C ARG A 91 23.35 9.21 -8.11
N ARG A 92 22.65 9.94 -7.24
CA ARG A 92 23.11 11.25 -6.74
C ARG A 92 24.42 11.14 -5.98
N GLN A 93 24.54 10.17 -5.07
CA GLN A 93 25.75 9.92 -4.29
C GLN A 93 26.94 9.58 -5.19
N TYR A 94 26.75 8.67 -6.16
CA TYR A 94 27.79 8.30 -7.13
C TYR A 94 28.35 9.51 -7.91
N HIS A 95 27.48 10.42 -8.37
CA HIS A 95 27.92 11.64 -9.05
C HIS A 95 28.68 12.62 -8.15
N VAL A 96 28.26 12.76 -6.89
CA VAL A 96 28.91 13.65 -5.92
C VAL A 96 30.30 13.12 -5.54
N GLU A 97 30.44 11.82 -5.29
CA GLU A 97 31.71 11.18 -4.95
C GLU A 97 32.72 11.22 -6.10
N ARG A 98 32.28 10.96 -7.34
CA ARG A 98 33.14 11.14 -8.53
C ARG A 98 33.66 12.56 -8.68
N LYS A 99 32.85 13.58 -8.41
CA LYS A 99 33.27 14.99 -8.50
C LYS A 99 34.29 15.38 -7.42
N ARG A 100 34.20 14.76 -6.23
CA ARG A 100 35.16 14.95 -5.13
C ARG A 100 36.49 14.23 -5.40
N SER A 101 36.44 13.02 -5.92
CA SER A 101 37.64 12.23 -6.28
C SER A 101 38.50 12.91 -7.35
N ASN A 102 37.89 13.62 -8.32
CA ASN A 102 38.59 14.26 -9.42
C ASN A 102 39.38 15.55 -9.03
N ARG A 103 39.35 15.99 -7.77
CA ARG A 103 40.05 17.19 -7.27
C ARG A 103 41.28 16.90 -6.38
N GLY A 104 41.55 15.63 -6.07
CA GLY A 104 42.74 15.20 -5.33
C GLY A 104 43.60 14.28 -6.19
N SER A 105 44.84 14.68 -6.46
CA SER A 105 45.82 13.89 -7.20
C SER A 105 46.03 12.50 -6.59
N ASN A 106 45.97 11.49 -7.46
CA ASN A 106 46.63 10.18 -7.35
C ASN A 106 46.52 9.43 -6.00
N ALA A 107 45.35 8.87 -5.68
CA ALA A 107 45.24 7.80 -4.69
C ALA A 107 44.02 6.91 -4.94
N LEU A 108 44.30 5.61 -5.11
CA LEU A 108 43.39 4.47 -4.99
C LEU A 108 42.13 4.48 -5.87
N ARG A 109 42.26 3.77 -7.01
CA ARG A 109 41.22 2.84 -7.45
C ARG A 109 40.62 2.17 -6.21
N THR A 110 39.31 2.28 -6.03
CA THR A 110 38.60 1.50 -5.03
C THR A 110 39.06 0.04 -5.12
N PRO A 111 39.37 -0.66 -4.01
CA PRO A 111 39.88 -2.04 -4.04
C PRO A 111 38.93 -3.02 -4.75
N ASN A 112 37.71 -2.59 -5.04
CA ASN A 112 36.67 -3.42 -5.60
C ASN A 112 36.39 -3.26 -7.09
N GLY A 113 37.02 -2.35 -7.86
CA GLY A 113 36.99 -2.39 -9.34
C GLY A 113 35.62 -2.50 -10.06
N LEU A 114 34.50 -2.44 -9.33
CA LEU A 114 33.15 -2.63 -9.81
C LEU A 114 32.50 -1.25 -9.81
N ASP A 115 32.85 -0.46 -10.81
CA ASP A 115 32.01 0.69 -11.17
C ASP A 115 30.60 0.16 -11.43
N PRO A 116 29.56 0.70 -10.77
CA PRO A 116 28.21 0.21 -10.94
C PRO A 116 27.78 0.39 -12.39
N LYS A 117 27.68 -0.74 -13.10
CA LYS A 117 27.52 -0.78 -14.56
C LYS A 117 26.11 -0.40 -15.00
N TYR A 118 25.11 -0.70 -14.17
CA TYR A 118 23.70 -0.55 -14.50
C TYR A 118 23.01 0.61 -13.78
N LEU A 119 23.68 1.24 -12.81
CA LEU A 119 23.10 2.34 -12.02
C LEU A 119 22.65 3.55 -12.86
N THR A 120 23.28 3.77 -14.02
CA THR A 120 22.94 4.88 -14.92
C THR A 120 21.92 4.51 -16.00
N THR A 121 21.48 3.26 -16.04
CA THR A 121 20.51 2.77 -17.02
C THR A 121 19.17 3.51 -16.88
N VAL A 122 18.59 3.88 -18.02
CA VAL A 122 17.32 4.59 -18.10
C VAL A 122 16.22 3.61 -18.48
N ILE A 123 15.09 3.71 -17.78
CA ILE A 123 13.87 2.96 -18.09
C ILE A 123 13.00 3.85 -18.98
N PRO A 124 12.66 3.44 -20.22
CA PRO A 124 11.76 4.21 -21.07
C PRO A 124 10.37 4.30 -20.44
N TYR A 125 9.70 5.45 -20.58
CA TYR A 125 8.36 5.67 -20.05
C TYR A 125 7.58 6.58 -21.00
N HIS A 126 6.33 6.20 -21.33
CA HIS A 126 5.43 7.02 -22.13
C HIS A 126 4.41 7.74 -21.23
N LEU A 127 4.33 9.06 -21.33
CA LEU A 127 3.37 9.85 -20.54
C LEU A 127 1.93 9.70 -21.06
N GLY A 128 1.75 9.29 -22.32
CA GLY A 128 0.44 9.25 -23.00
C GLY A 128 -0.48 8.08 -22.61
N SER A 129 0.01 7.05 -21.92
CA SER A 129 -0.76 5.87 -21.53
C SER A 129 -1.49 5.99 -20.19
N GLY A 130 -1.35 7.13 -19.50
CA GLY A 130 -1.69 7.22 -18.08
C GLY A 130 -0.68 6.49 -17.18
N PRO A 131 -0.97 6.38 -15.86
CA PRO A 131 -0.10 5.70 -14.91
C PRO A 131 0.05 4.20 -15.26
N PRO A 132 1.20 3.58 -14.94
CA PRO A 132 1.40 2.15 -15.17
C PRO A 132 0.38 1.34 -14.37
N ASP A 133 -0.16 0.30 -15.00
CA ASP A 133 -1.01 -0.69 -14.33
C ASP A 133 -0.19 -1.57 -13.35
N ASN A 134 -0.87 -2.39 -12.57
CA ASN A 134 -0.21 -3.23 -11.55
C ASN A 134 0.80 -4.21 -12.17
N GLN A 135 0.52 -4.72 -13.37
CA GLN A 135 1.42 -5.63 -14.07
C GLN A 135 2.71 -4.92 -14.52
N ALA A 136 2.59 -3.75 -15.16
CA ALA A 136 3.74 -2.93 -15.52
C ALA A 136 4.51 -2.50 -14.27
N LEU A 137 3.82 -2.12 -13.20
CA LEU A 137 4.43 -1.70 -11.93
C LEU A 137 5.26 -2.81 -11.30
N GLN A 138 4.81 -4.07 -11.32
CA GLN A 138 5.60 -5.22 -10.87
C GLN A 138 6.89 -5.41 -11.70
N VAL A 139 6.81 -5.25 -13.02
CA VAL A 139 7.99 -5.35 -13.91
C VAL A 139 8.97 -4.21 -13.60
N LEU A 140 8.46 -2.98 -13.45
CA LEU A 140 9.26 -1.82 -13.07
C LEU A 140 9.95 -2.02 -11.71
N ILE A 141 9.26 -2.58 -10.72
CA ILE A 141 9.85 -2.94 -9.42
C ILE A 141 11.01 -3.92 -9.61
N LYS A 142 10.85 -4.97 -10.43
CA LYS A 142 11.92 -5.94 -10.71
C LYS A 142 13.14 -5.27 -11.35
N ILE A 143 12.91 -4.37 -12.31
CA ILE A 143 13.99 -3.61 -12.95
C ILE A 143 14.68 -2.70 -11.93
N LEU A 144 13.93 -1.96 -11.10
CA LEU A 144 14.50 -1.08 -10.08
C LEU A 144 15.31 -1.85 -9.03
N LYS A 145 14.85 -3.02 -8.58
CA LYS A 145 15.62 -3.92 -7.70
C LYS A 145 16.93 -4.33 -8.38
N ALA A 146 16.86 -4.83 -9.61
CA ALA A 146 18.03 -5.26 -10.38
C ALA A 146 19.04 -4.12 -10.58
N ILE A 147 18.59 -2.89 -10.88
CA ILE A 147 19.46 -1.71 -10.98
C ILE A 147 20.09 -1.37 -9.62
N ASN A 148 19.29 -1.40 -8.55
CA ASN A 148 19.79 -1.10 -7.21
C ASN A 148 20.88 -2.08 -6.75
N GLU A 149 20.77 -3.34 -7.16
CA GLU A 149 21.71 -4.44 -6.87
C GLU A 149 22.86 -4.56 -7.89
N ASP A 150 22.91 -3.68 -8.91
CA ASP A 150 23.85 -3.77 -10.04
C ASP A 150 23.85 -5.14 -10.75
N SER A 151 22.66 -5.74 -10.86
CA SER A 151 22.47 -7.09 -11.40
C SER A 151 22.63 -7.16 -12.92
N PRO A 152 23.28 -8.21 -13.46
CA PRO A 152 23.41 -8.41 -14.90
C PRO A 152 22.09 -8.74 -15.62
N THR A 153 20.99 -8.93 -14.89
CA THR A 153 19.66 -9.19 -15.47
C THR A 153 18.97 -7.94 -16.02
N VAL A 154 19.47 -6.74 -15.72
CA VAL A 154 18.89 -5.46 -16.14
C VAL A 154 18.60 -5.39 -17.65
N PRO A 155 19.53 -5.75 -18.57
CA PRO A 155 19.27 -5.70 -20.01
C PRO A 155 18.12 -6.63 -20.43
N THR A 156 18.07 -7.84 -19.87
CA THR A 156 17.00 -8.82 -20.16
C THR A 156 15.65 -8.30 -19.69
N LEU A 157 15.57 -7.79 -18.46
CA LEU A 157 14.33 -7.24 -17.89
C LEU A 157 13.83 -6.01 -18.67
N LEU A 158 14.74 -5.15 -19.13
CA LEU A 158 14.39 -4.00 -19.97
C LEU A 158 13.89 -4.42 -21.34
N THR A 159 14.54 -5.40 -21.96
CA THR A 159 14.12 -5.94 -23.26
C THR A 159 12.70 -6.49 -23.16
N ASP A 160 12.44 -7.32 -22.14
CA ASP A 160 11.11 -7.87 -21.87
C ASP A 160 10.06 -6.78 -21.64
N TYR A 161 10.40 -5.76 -20.86
CA TYR A 161 9.49 -4.64 -20.60
C TYR A 161 9.15 -3.86 -21.88
N ILE A 162 10.16 -3.57 -22.71
CA ILE A 162 9.95 -2.85 -23.96
C ILE A 162 9.04 -3.66 -24.90
N LEU A 163 9.34 -4.94 -25.08
CA LEU A 163 8.62 -5.79 -26.03
C LEU A 163 7.21 -6.17 -25.56
N LYS A 164 6.99 -6.32 -24.25
CA LYS A 164 5.71 -6.81 -23.70
C LYS A 164 4.79 -5.71 -23.20
N VAL A 165 5.33 -4.58 -22.75
CA VAL A 165 4.54 -3.51 -22.10
C VAL A 165 4.49 -2.25 -22.96
N LEU A 166 5.64 -1.78 -23.48
CA LEU A 166 5.67 -0.53 -24.25
C LEU A 166 5.27 -0.71 -25.72
N CYS A 167 5.67 -1.83 -26.32
CA CYS A 167 5.41 -2.14 -27.72
C CYS A 167 4.84 -3.56 -27.87
N PRO A 168 3.66 -3.85 -27.28
CA PRO A 168 3.03 -5.16 -27.45
C PRO A 168 2.81 -5.43 -28.94
N THR A 169 3.24 -6.61 -29.38
CA THR A 169 3.10 -7.09 -30.78
C THR A 169 1.73 -7.70 -31.00
#